data_AF-A0A5B0MU74-F1
#
_entry.id   AF-A0A5B0MU74-F1
#
_cell.length_a   1.000
_cell.length_b   1.000
_cell.length_c   1.000
_cell.angle_alpha   90.00
_cell.angle_beta   90.00
_cell.angle_gamma   90.00
#
_symmetry.space_group_name_H-M   'P 1'
#
loop_
_entity.id
_entity.type
_entity.pdbx_description
1 polymer ?
#
loop_
_entity_poly.entity_id
_entity_poly.type
_entity_poly.pdbx_seq_one_letter_code
_entity_poly.pdbx_strand_id
1 'polypeptide(L)'
;MSPSFTIVRLSHTSPSRGQGGLSCPYVSKAPQDNCDKALESIQFAPDYTITAGETEIDVSSGLCKIRITTVNGAGAVSKQNIIDGMNIIYNGCKKYFAGIYAVNAFTIDIQEVPPTDPTFGSRVQFNKAVCLNPTSKKPIIPADCTKGAANLPIQGQGPQGLLKQVKGQGILNLSASCNITVTAGNKLDITLDKETLKTMMKKITDQCKTSPGYMTVGKGTFGSNGRVTLSTSLNRNQR
;
A
#
# COMPACT_ATOMS: atom_id res chain seq x y z
N MET A 1 3.87 49.84 -56.47
CA MET A 1 2.95 48.69 -56.52
C MET A 1 3.55 47.58 -55.67
N SER A 2 2.82 47.16 -54.64
CA SER A 2 3.30 46.36 -53.50
C SER A 2 3.61 44.90 -53.86
N PRO A 3 4.56 44.24 -53.16
CA PRO A 3 4.66 42.79 -53.17
C PRO A 3 3.64 42.18 -52.20
N SER A 4 2.92 41.15 -52.65
CA SER A 4 2.04 40.34 -51.81
C SER A 4 2.88 39.41 -50.93
N PHE A 5 2.71 39.48 -49.60
CA PHE A 5 3.25 38.51 -48.67
C PHE A 5 2.20 37.43 -48.39
N THR A 6 2.45 36.22 -48.85
CA THR A 6 1.68 35.03 -48.44
C THR A 6 2.12 34.64 -47.03
N ILE A 7 1.29 34.88 -46.03
CA ILE A 7 1.47 34.35 -44.68
C ILE A 7 1.12 32.86 -44.72
N VAL A 8 2.14 32.01 -44.82
CA VAL A 8 1.99 30.58 -44.54
C VAL A 8 1.78 30.43 -43.04
N ARG A 9 0.53 30.22 -42.62
CA ARG A 9 0.24 29.75 -41.26
C ARG A 9 0.79 28.33 -41.15
N LEU A 10 2.00 28.22 -40.61
CA LEU A 10 2.50 26.97 -40.05
C LEU A 10 1.59 26.62 -38.88
N SER A 11 0.65 25.71 -39.11
CA SER A 11 -0.03 24.98 -38.07
C SER A 11 1.04 24.28 -37.25
N HIS A 12 1.38 24.85 -36.08
CA HIS A 12 2.13 24.11 -35.08
C HIS A 12 1.24 22.96 -34.62
N THR A 13 1.36 21.81 -35.29
CA THR A 13 1.04 20.52 -34.71
C THR A 13 2.05 20.29 -33.60
N SER A 14 1.80 20.90 -32.43
CA SER A 14 2.39 20.41 -31.19
C SER A 14 2.07 18.92 -31.12
N PRO A 15 3.08 18.03 -31.03
CA PRO A 15 2.83 16.64 -30.72
C PRO A 15 2.13 16.64 -29.36
N SER A 16 0.88 16.21 -29.32
CA SER A 16 0.12 16.01 -28.11
C SER A 16 0.96 15.17 -27.15
N ARG A 17 1.45 15.79 -26.06
CA ARG A 17 1.90 15.09 -24.87
C ARG A 17 0.84 14.05 -24.52
N GLY A 18 1.26 12.80 -24.35
CA GLY A 18 0.40 11.64 -24.15
C GLY A 18 -0.81 11.97 -23.28
N GLN A 19 -2.00 11.83 -23.85
CA GLN A 19 -3.27 12.14 -23.19
C GLN A 19 -3.42 11.19 -21.99
N GLY A 20 -3.18 11.71 -20.78
CA GLY A 20 -3.53 11.00 -19.56
C GLY A 20 -5.05 10.81 -19.50
N GLY A 21 -5.50 9.64 -19.06
CA GLY A 21 -6.91 9.32 -18.88
C GLY A 21 -7.35 9.66 -17.45
N LEU A 22 -8.33 10.55 -17.32
CA LEU A 22 -9.02 10.79 -16.06
C LEU A 22 -10.33 9.98 -16.02
N SER A 23 -10.58 9.31 -14.89
CA SER A 23 -11.84 8.64 -14.58
C SER A 23 -12.28 8.97 -13.15
N CYS A 24 -13.58 9.15 -12.93
CA CYS A 24 -14.16 9.43 -11.60
C CYS A 24 -15.14 8.32 -11.18
N PRO A 25 -14.66 7.07 -10.97
CA PRO A 25 -15.54 5.93 -10.68
C PRO A 25 -16.05 5.90 -9.24
N TYR A 26 -15.47 6.72 -8.35
CA TYR A 26 -15.71 6.67 -6.91
C TYR A 26 -16.61 7.82 -6.44
N VAL A 27 -17.49 7.47 -5.50
CA VAL A 27 -18.15 8.45 -4.62
C VAL A 27 -17.47 8.34 -3.26
N SER A 28 -16.63 9.32 -2.95
CA SER A 28 -15.83 9.36 -1.72
C SER A 28 -16.34 10.48 -0.81
N LYS A 29 -16.35 10.20 0.49
CA LYS A 29 -16.59 11.19 1.55
C LYS A 29 -15.29 11.72 2.14
N ALA A 30 -14.13 11.30 1.64
CA ALA A 30 -12.85 11.78 2.12
C ALA A 30 -12.68 13.28 1.82
N PRO A 31 -12.45 14.13 2.84
CA PRO A 31 -12.05 15.51 2.62
C PRO A 31 -10.74 15.61 1.83
N GLN A 32 -10.59 16.65 1.00
CA GLN A 32 -9.35 16.89 0.25
C GLN A 32 -8.13 16.98 1.18
N ASP A 33 -8.23 17.68 2.31
CA ASP A 33 -7.15 17.79 3.32
C ASP A 33 -6.62 16.44 3.81
N ASN A 34 -7.46 15.40 3.83
CA ASN A 34 -7.00 14.05 4.17
C ASN A 34 -6.11 13.47 3.08
N CYS A 35 -6.45 13.69 1.82
CA CYS A 35 -5.64 13.26 0.68
C CYS A 35 -4.32 14.05 0.62
N ASP A 36 -4.36 15.36 0.89
CA ASP A 36 -3.14 16.18 0.92
C ASP A 36 -2.18 15.71 2.02
N LYS A 37 -2.69 15.40 3.22
CA LYS A 37 -1.89 14.77 4.29
C LYS A 37 -1.38 13.37 3.93
N ALA A 38 -2.16 12.60 3.17
CA ALA A 38 -1.72 11.29 2.70
C ALA A 38 -0.55 11.44 1.71
N LEU A 39 -0.61 12.40 0.78
CA LEU A 39 0.46 12.73 -0.15
C LEU A 39 1.74 13.16 0.57
N GLU A 40 1.63 13.98 1.61
CA GLU A 40 2.77 14.41 2.44
C GLU A 40 3.49 13.23 3.11
N SER A 41 2.80 12.11 3.34
CA SER A 41 3.38 10.91 3.95
C SER A 41 4.22 10.06 3.00
N ILE A 42 4.21 10.37 1.69
CA ILE A 42 5.03 9.64 0.72
C ILE A 42 6.51 9.97 0.92
N GLN A 43 7.31 8.94 1.12
CA GLN A 43 8.76 8.99 1.18
C GLN A 43 9.32 8.89 -0.25
N PHE A 44 10.01 9.95 -0.65
CA PHE A 44 10.72 10.05 -1.92
C PHE A 44 12.22 9.78 -1.71
N ALA A 45 12.89 9.39 -2.78
CA ALA A 45 14.34 9.39 -2.85
C ALA A 45 14.89 10.84 -2.74
N PRO A 46 16.21 11.03 -2.47
CA PRO A 46 16.80 12.36 -2.31
C PRO A 46 16.64 13.30 -3.51
N ASP A 47 16.43 12.75 -4.70
CA ASP A 47 16.17 13.49 -5.95
C ASP A 47 14.69 13.82 -6.15
N TYR A 48 13.86 13.61 -5.13
CA TYR A 48 12.40 13.82 -5.15
C TYR A 48 11.65 12.92 -6.13
N THR A 49 12.19 11.74 -6.43
CA THR A 49 11.51 10.72 -7.24
C THR A 49 11.08 9.51 -6.42
N ILE A 50 10.16 8.71 -6.97
CA ILE A 50 9.85 7.39 -6.41
C ILE A 50 11.10 6.51 -6.49
N THR A 51 11.43 5.81 -5.40
CA THR A 51 12.55 4.88 -5.33
C THR A 51 12.50 3.88 -6.49
N ALA A 52 13.62 3.69 -7.19
CA ALA A 52 13.69 2.74 -8.30
C ALA A 52 13.27 1.33 -7.84
N GLY A 53 12.34 0.71 -8.59
CA GLY A 53 11.76 -0.60 -8.28
C GLY A 53 10.55 -0.58 -7.34
N GLU A 54 10.22 0.56 -6.72
CA GLU A 54 9.01 0.71 -5.89
C GLU A 54 7.80 0.94 -6.81
N THR A 55 7.28 -0.15 -7.37
CA THR A 55 6.25 -0.09 -8.42
C THR A 55 4.84 0.20 -7.92
N GLU A 56 4.61 0.08 -6.62
CA GLU A 56 3.32 0.36 -5.99
C GLU A 56 3.56 1.04 -4.64
N ILE A 57 2.93 2.20 -4.46
CA ILE A 57 2.91 3.00 -3.25
C ILE A 57 1.46 3.10 -2.80
N ASP A 58 1.20 2.75 -1.55
CA ASP A 58 -0.10 2.95 -0.92
C ASP A 58 0.09 3.78 0.35
N VAL A 59 -0.49 4.98 0.38
CA VAL A 59 -0.48 5.86 1.56
C VAL A 59 -1.90 6.25 1.94
N SER A 60 -2.09 6.60 3.20
CA SER A 60 -3.41 7.00 3.69
C SER A 60 -3.33 7.95 4.86
N SER A 61 -4.37 8.78 4.97
CA SER A 61 -4.63 9.67 6.10
C SER A 61 -6.14 9.89 6.21
N GLY A 62 -6.68 9.82 7.44
CA GLY A 62 -8.11 9.96 7.67
C GLY A 62 -8.94 8.91 6.91
N LEU A 63 -9.77 9.38 5.97
CA LEU A 63 -10.58 8.56 5.07
C LEU A 63 -9.99 8.43 3.67
N CYS A 64 -8.88 9.10 3.37
CA CYS A 64 -8.29 9.07 2.03
C CYS A 64 -7.19 8.03 1.93
N LYS A 65 -7.21 7.24 0.87
CA LYS A 65 -6.10 6.40 0.43
C LYS A 65 -5.66 6.82 -0.97
N ILE A 66 -4.36 6.99 -1.15
CA ILE A 66 -3.74 7.24 -2.44
C ILE A 66 -2.90 6.03 -2.80
N ARG A 67 -3.18 5.46 -3.96
CA ARG A 67 -2.34 4.47 -4.61
C ARG A 67 -1.61 5.10 -5.78
N ILE A 68 -0.32 4.85 -5.88
CA ILE A 68 0.49 5.18 -7.06
C ILE A 68 1.09 3.90 -7.59
N THR A 69 0.84 3.62 -8.87
CA THR A 69 1.45 2.48 -9.57
C THR A 69 2.37 3.00 -10.66
N THR A 70 3.66 2.68 -10.60
CA THR A 70 4.63 3.09 -11.63
C THR A 70 4.80 2.00 -12.67
N VAL A 71 5.06 2.42 -13.92
CA VAL A 71 5.31 1.51 -15.03
C VAL A 71 6.81 1.29 -15.16
N ASN A 72 7.23 0.02 -15.06
CA ASN A 72 8.63 -0.35 -15.23
C ASN A 72 9.17 0.12 -16.60
N GLY A 73 10.33 0.79 -16.57
CA GLY A 73 10.99 1.28 -17.79
C GLY A 73 10.48 2.63 -18.31
N ALA A 74 9.47 3.25 -17.67
CA ALA A 74 8.94 4.55 -18.10
C ALA A 74 9.69 5.77 -17.54
N GLY A 75 10.82 5.55 -16.86
CA GLY A 75 11.63 6.58 -16.21
C GLY A 75 11.20 6.89 -14.78
N ALA A 76 11.92 7.82 -14.13
CA ALA A 76 11.65 8.21 -12.75
C ALA A 76 10.39 9.08 -12.64
N VAL A 77 9.53 8.75 -11.67
CA VAL A 77 8.31 9.52 -11.39
C VAL A 77 8.62 10.52 -10.27
N SER A 78 8.59 11.82 -10.59
CA SER A 78 8.86 12.88 -9.62
C SER A 78 7.66 13.18 -8.72
N LYS A 79 7.94 13.73 -7.54
CA LYS A 79 6.92 14.29 -6.63
C LYS A 79 6.01 15.30 -7.35
N GLN A 80 6.57 16.17 -8.19
CA GLN A 80 5.79 17.17 -8.91
C GLN A 80 4.79 16.54 -9.89
N ASN A 81 5.20 15.49 -10.62
CA ASN A 81 4.28 14.78 -11.53
C ASN A 81 3.08 14.18 -10.78
N ILE A 82 3.31 13.70 -9.55
CA ILE A 82 2.24 13.16 -8.69
C ILE A 82 1.31 14.28 -8.23
N ILE A 83 1.86 15.41 -7.77
CA ILE A 83 1.07 16.59 -7.37
C ILE A 83 0.20 17.07 -8.54
N ASP A 84 0.77 17.19 -9.73
CA ASP A 84 0.05 17.62 -10.93
C ASP A 84 -1.08 16.64 -11.28
N GLY A 85 -0.81 15.34 -11.21
CA GLY A 85 -1.82 14.29 -11.42
C GLY A 85 -2.95 14.31 -10.39
N MET A 86 -2.65 14.55 -9.11
CA MET A 86 -3.66 14.72 -8.07
C MET A 86 -4.53 15.96 -8.31
N ASN A 87 -3.92 17.08 -8.72
CA ASN A 87 -4.67 18.29 -9.08
C ASN A 87 -5.61 18.06 -10.26
N ILE A 88 -5.23 17.22 -11.23
CA ILE A 88 -6.13 16.82 -12.33
C ILE A 88 -7.33 16.05 -11.77
N ILE A 89 -7.14 15.12 -10.83
CA ILE A 89 -8.24 14.40 -10.16
C ILE A 89 -9.13 15.36 -9.38
N TYR A 90 -8.57 16.25 -8.56
CA TYR A 90 -9.35 17.19 -7.76
C TYR A 90 -10.21 18.12 -8.62
N ASN A 91 -9.64 18.64 -9.71
CA ASN A 91 -10.34 19.55 -10.63
C ASN A 91 -11.37 18.84 -11.51
N GLY A 92 -11.14 17.57 -11.84
CA GLY A 92 -12.05 16.80 -12.70
C GLY A 92 -13.14 16.07 -11.93
N CYS A 93 -12.84 15.52 -10.76
CA CYS A 93 -13.76 14.77 -9.90
C CYS A 93 -14.31 15.64 -8.74
N LYS A 94 -14.65 16.90 -9.03
CA LYS A 94 -14.92 18.01 -8.09
C LYS A 94 -15.83 17.71 -6.89
N LYS A 95 -16.73 16.73 -7.00
CA LYS A 95 -17.68 16.40 -5.93
C LYS A 95 -17.08 15.49 -4.85
N TYR A 96 -16.11 14.66 -5.21
CA TYR A 96 -15.65 13.56 -4.37
C TYR A 96 -14.13 13.54 -4.17
N PHE A 97 -13.38 14.34 -4.94
CA PHE A 97 -11.90 14.40 -4.90
C PHE A 97 -11.21 13.04 -5.00
N ALA A 98 -11.93 12.05 -5.54
CA ALA A 98 -11.55 10.66 -5.67
C ALA A 98 -11.73 10.25 -7.11
N GLY A 99 -10.77 9.52 -7.64
CA GLY A 99 -10.69 9.21 -9.06
C GLY A 99 -9.38 8.54 -9.41
N ILE A 100 -9.26 8.23 -10.69
CA ILE A 100 -8.11 7.58 -11.28
C ILE A 100 -7.55 8.49 -12.36
N TYR A 101 -6.26 8.79 -12.29
CA TYR A 101 -5.53 9.48 -13.34
C TYR A 101 -4.38 8.60 -13.81
N ALA A 102 -4.38 8.23 -15.09
CA ALA A 102 -3.39 7.35 -15.68
C ALA A 102 -2.63 8.06 -16.81
N VAL A 103 -1.30 7.97 -16.79
CA VAL A 103 -0.39 8.37 -17.86
C VAL A 103 0.57 7.22 -18.17
N ASN A 104 1.33 7.31 -19.26
CA ASN A 104 2.25 6.24 -19.67
C ASN A 104 3.26 5.82 -18.58
N ALA A 105 3.64 6.74 -17.70
CA ALA A 105 4.65 6.49 -16.67
C ALA A 105 4.09 5.98 -15.33
N PHE A 106 2.86 6.34 -14.98
CA PHE A 106 2.26 5.98 -13.70
C PHE A 106 0.74 6.17 -13.71
N THR A 107 0.09 5.56 -12.72
CA THR A 107 -1.32 5.77 -12.39
C THR A 107 -1.44 6.24 -10.94
N ILE A 108 -2.33 7.20 -10.71
CA ILE A 108 -2.79 7.62 -9.37
C ILE A 108 -4.24 7.15 -9.22
N ASP A 109 -4.54 6.49 -8.11
CA ASP A 109 -5.88 6.07 -7.71
C ASP A 109 -6.15 6.61 -6.30
N ILE A 110 -7.07 7.58 -6.21
CA ILE A 110 -7.53 8.18 -4.95
C ILE A 110 -8.90 7.61 -4.63
N GLN A 111 -9.04 6.98 -3.48
CA GLN A 111 -10.28 6.36 -3.02
C GLN A 111 -10.50 6.53 -1.52
N GLU A 112 -11.75 6.32 -1.09
CA GLU A 112 -12.09 6.25 0.33
C GLU A 112 -11.57 4.94 0.93
N VAL A 113 -11.02 5.01 2.14
CA VAL A 113 -10.66 3.84 2.94
C VAL A 113 -11.51 3.81 4.22
N PRO A 114 -12.12 2.68 4.57
CA PRO A 114 -12.84 2.55 5.84
C PRO A 114 -11.94 2.83 7.03
N PRO A 115 -12.42 3.53 8.08
CA PRO A 115 -11.63 3.76 9.30
C PRO A 115 -11.10 2.49 9.96
N THR A 116 -11.79 1.37 9.75
CA THR A 116 -11.49 0.05 10.33
C THR A 116 -10.57 -0.81 9.47
N ASP A 117 -10.15 -0.35 8.29
CA ASP A 117 -9.16 -1.08 7.49
C ASP A 117 -7.87 -1.25 8.31
N PRO A 118 -7.36 -2.49 8.48
CA PRO A 118 -6.27 -2.78 9.40
C PRO A 118 -4.90 -2.26 8.93
N THR A 119 -4.77 -1.84 7.67
CA THR A 119 -3.50 -1.42 7.06
C THR A 119 -3.49 0.08 6.74
N PHE A 120 -4.62 0.62 6.31
CA PHE A 120 -4.75 1.98 5.79
C PHE A 120 -5.84 2.82 6.47
N GLY A 121 -6.68 2.24 7.33
CA GLY A 121 -7.73 2.99 8.01
C GLY A 121 -7.19 4.02 9.00
N SER A 122 -7.95 5.08 9.26
CA SER A 122 -7.58 6.10 10.26
C SER A 122 -7.43 5.60 11.69
N ARG A 123 -7.98 4.42 12.02
CA ARG A 123 -7.86 3.83 13.35
C ARG A 123 -6.66 2.90 13.49
N VAL A 124 -5.82 2.77 12.46
CA VAL A 124 -4.61 1.94 12.52
C VAL A 124 -3.67 2.49 13.58
N GLN A 125 -3.25 1.62 14.49
CA GLN A 125 -2.25 1.91 15.50
C GLN A 125 -0.96 1.19 15.14
N PHE A 126 -0.02 1.91 14.53
CA PHE A 126 1.26 1.31 14.15
C PHE A 126 2.01 0.77 15.37
N ASN A 127 2.65 -0.38 15.18
CA ASN A 127 3.46 -1.06 16.18
C ASN A 127 2.72 -1.48 17.46
N LYS A 128 1.37 -1.51 17.43
CA LYS A 128 0.52 -1.97 18.52
C LYS A 128 -0.32 -3.15 18.06
N ALA A 129 -0.52 -4.11 18.95
CA ALA A 129 -1.45 -5.19 18.68
C ALA A 129 -2.89 -4.70 18.86
N VAL A 130 -3.77 -5.15 17.98
CA VAL A 130 -5.21 -4.91 18.02
C VAL A 130 -5.91 -6.25 18.09
N CYS A 131 -6.77 -6.41 19.10
CA CYS A 131 -7.49 -7.65 19.32
C CYS A 131 -8.88 -7.58 18.69
N LEU A 132 -9.27 -8.68 18.05
CA LEU A 132 -10.55 -8.82 17.39
C LEU A 132 -11.47 -9.69 18.24
N ASN A 133 -12.78 -9.46 18.10
CA ASN A 133 -13.76 -10.31 18.72
C ASN A 133 -13.68 -11.73 18.13
N PRO A 134 -13.63 -12.77 18.96
CA PRO A 134 -13.58 -14.14 18.49
C PRO A 134 -14.87 -14.48 17.74
N THR A 135 -14.72 -15.03 16.53
CA THR A 135 -15.86 -15.53 15.73
C THR A 135 -16.21 -16.98 16.04
N SER A 136 -15.48 -17.62 16.95
CA SER A 136 -15.61 -19.02 17.35
C SER A 136 -15.40 -19.16 18.85
N LYS A 137 -16.05 -20.16 19.45
CA LYS A 137 -15.83 -20.53 20.86
C LYS A 137 -14.49 -21.25 21.08
N LYS A 138 -13.89 -21.82 20.04
CA LYS A 138 -12.58 -22.48 20.15
C LYS A 138 -11.48 -21.42 20.29
N PRO A 139 -10.59 -21.53 21.30
CA PRO A 139 -9.53 -20.56 21.51
C PRO A 139 -8.40 -20.74 20.50
N ILE A 140 -7.71 -19.64 20.20
CA ILE A 140 -6.36 -19.69 19.65
C ILE A 140 -5.38 -19.96 20.81
N ILE A 141 -4.45 -20.89 20.65
CA ILE A 141 -3.42 -21.17 21.64
C ILE A 141 -2.18 -20.33 21.30
N PRO A 142 -1.74 -19.39 22.18
CA PRO A 142 -0.57 -18.54 21.96
C PRO A 142 0.71 -19.28 21.52
N ALA A 143 0.94 -20.46 22.10
CA ALA A 143 2.11 -21.27 21.79
C ALA A 143 2.09 -21.76 20.33
N ASP A 144 0.92 -22.09 19.79
CA ASP A 144 0.77 -22.51 18.39
C ASP A 144 1.07 -21.35 17.43
N CYS A 145 0.61 -20.14 17.75
CA CYS A 145 0.94 -18.96 16.96
C CYS A 145 2.44 -18.64 17.00
N THR A 146 3.06 -18.73 18.18
CA THR A 146 4.49 -18.47 18.35
C THR A 146 5.32 -19.49 17.57
N LYS A 147 4.96 -20.79 17.67
CA LYS A 147 5.58 -21.87 16.90
C LYS A 147 5.38 -21.68 15.40
N GLY A 148 4.17 -21.30 14.97
CA GLY A 148 3.87 -21.00 13.58
C GLY A 148 4.71 -19.84 13.03
N ALA A 149 4.86 -18.74 13.77
CA ALA A 149 5.70 -17.62 13.36
C ALA A 149 7.18 -18.03 13.27
N ALA A 150 7.65 -18.85 14.22
CA ALA A 150 9.00 -19.41 14.20
C ALA A 150 9.24 -20.40 13.06
N ASN A 151 8.20 -20.90 12.40
CA ASN A 151 8.28 -21.84 11.28
C ASN A 151 7.88 -21.22 9.94
N LEU A 152 7.76 -19.89 9.86
CA LEU A 152 7.55 -19.22 8.58
C LEU A 152 8.69 -19.57 7.61
N PRO A 153 8.36 -19.92 6.35
CA PRO A 153 9.34 -20.39 5.39
C PRO A 153 10.27 -19.24 4.98
N ILE A 154 11.54 -19.55 4.78
CA ILE A 154 12.57 -18.59 4.34
C ILE A 154 13.05 -18.92 2.92
N GLN A 155 13.44 -17.90 2.17
CA GLN A 155 14.01 -18.03 0.83
C GLN A 155 15.52 -18.27 0.94
N GLY A 156 15.93 -19.54 0.85
CA GLY A 156 17.33 -19.95 0.90
C GLY A 156 17.99 -19.78 2.28
N GLN A 157 19.32 -19.93 2.32
CA GLN A 157 20.18 -19.79 3.52
C GLN A 157 20.92 -18.44 3.55
N GLY A 158 20.47 -17.45 2.78
CA GLY A 158 21.13 -16.14 2.72
C GLY A 158 21.09 -15.42 4.08
N PRO A 159 22.07 -14.55 4.38
CA PRO A 159 22.24 -13.92 5.70
C PRO A 159 21.07 -13.04 6.14
N GLN A 160 20.19 -12.65 5.21
CA GLN A 160 19.04 -11.79 5.47
C GLN A 160 17.81 -12.57 5.97
N GLY A 161 17.76 -13.89 5.79
CA GLY A 161 16.64 -14.72 6.29
C GLY A 161 15.26 -14.29 5.78
N LEU A 162 15.18 -13.72 4.57
CA LEU A 162 13.93 -13.23 3.97
C LEU A 162 12.91 -14.36 3.84
N LEU A 163 11.64 -14.01 3.94
CA LEU A 163 10.55 -14.97 3.87
C LEU A 163 10.38 -15.52 2.45
N LYS A 164 10.09 -16.81 2.33
CA LYS A 164 9.64 -17.41 1.08
C LYS A 164 8.25 -16.87 0.77
N GLN A 165 8.14 -16.15 -0.33
CA GLN A 165 6.92 -15.49 -0.75
C GLN A 165 6.74 -15.59 -2.25
N VAL A 166 5.48 -15.50 -2.69
CA VAL A 166 5.15 -15.26 -4.09
C VAL A 166 4.93 -13.76 -4.21
N LYS A 167 5.59 -13.12 -5.20
CA LYS A 167 5.51 -11.67 -5.39
C LYS A 167 4.04 -11.21 -5.44
N GLY A 168 3.73 -10.16 -4.67
CA GLY A 168 2.38 -9.60 -4.59
C GLY A 168 1.37 -10.43 -3.81
N GLN A 169 1.77 -11.54 -3.19
CA GLN A 169 0.92 -12.36 -2.35
C GLN A 169 1.34 -12.26 -0.88
N GLY A 170 0.36 -12.42 0.01
CA GLY A 170 0.62 -12.60 1.43
C GLY A 170 1.20 -13.97 1.73
N ILE A 171 1.88 -14.09 2.86
CA ILE A 171 2.38 -15.36 3.38
C ILE A 171 1.33 -15.94 4.33
N LEU A 172 0.98 -17.21 4.10
CA LEU A 172 0.05 -17.96 4.93
C LEU A 172 0.81 -19.08 5.65
N ASN A 173 0.59 -19.22 6.95
CA ASN A 173 1.07 -20.38 7.70
C ASN A 173 0.02 -20.90 8.68
N LEU A 174 -0.23 -22.20 8.63
CA LEU A 174 -1.18 -22.89 9.50
C LEU A 174 -0.41 -23.68 10.56
N SER A 175 -0.68 -23.40 11.83
CA SER A 175 -0.07 -24.10 12.96
C SER A 175 -1.11 -24.47 14.00
N ALA A 176 -1.52 -25.74 14.04
CA ALA A 176 -2.49 -26.28 14.99
C ALA A 176 -3.72 -25.36 15.17
N SER A 177 -3.84 -24.61 16.27
CA SER A 177 -4.95 -23.67 16.50
C SER A 177 -4.87 -22.32 15.78
N CYS A 178 -3.70 -21.96 15.26
CA CYS A 178 -3.41 -20.62 14.77
C CYS A 178 -3.22 -20.58 13.25
N ASN A 179 -3.96 -19.72 12.58
CA ASN A 179 -3.73 -19.31 11.21
C ASN A 179 -3.03 -17.95 11.21
N ILE A 180 -1.85 -17.88 10.59
CA ILE A 180 -1.00 -16.70 10.53
C ILE A 180 -0.99 -16.18 9.10
N THR A 181 -1.23 -14.89 8.93
CA THR A 181 -1.12 -14.22 7.64
C THR A 181 -0.23 -13.00 7.75
N VAL A 182 0.69 -12.84 6.79
CA VAL A 182 1.53 -11.65 6.62
C VAL A 182 1.21 -11.02 5.28
N THR A 183 0.77 -9.77 5.24
CA THR A 183 0.41 -9.08 3.99
C THR A 183 1.14 -7.76 3.85
N ALA A 184 1.66 -7.49 2.67
CA ALA A 184 2.14 -6.17 2.26
C ALA A 184 0.97 -5.35 1.70
N GLY A 185 0.81 -4.11 2.20
CA GLY A 185 -0.25 -3.22 1.76
C GLY A 185 -0.10 -2.75 0.31
N ASN A 186 1.13 -2.64 -0.18
CA ASN A 186 1.49 -2.17 -1.52
C ASN A 186 1.87 -3.30 -2.50
N LYS A 187 1.60 -4.58 -2.15
CA LYS A 187 1.90 -5.76 -2.99
C LYS A 187 3.38 -5.89 -3.43
N LEU A 188 4.30 -5.19 -2.78
CA LEU A 188 5.73 -5.41 -2.95
C LEU A 188 6.20 -6.50 -2.00
N ASP A 189 7.37 -7.06 -2.30
CA ASP A 189 7.93 -8.13 -1.48
C ASP A 189 8.17 -7.65 -0.05
N ILE A 190 7.78 -8.48 0.91
CA ILE A 190 7.98 -8.27 2.34
C ILE A 190 9.48 -8.42 2.64
N THR A 191 10.06 -7.40 3.25
CA THR A 191 11.49 -7.33 3.64
C THR A 191 11.69 -7.50 5.14
N LEU A 192 10.61 -7.64 5.92
CA LEU A 192 10.71 -7.95 7.35
C LEU A 192 11.40 -9.31 7.55
N ASP A 193 12.40 -9.31 8.44
CA ASP A 193 13.05 -10.53 8.87
C ASP A 193 12.15 -11.34 9.83
N LYS A 194 12.57 -12.58 10.05
CA LYS A 194 11.86 -13.55 10.88
C LYS A 194 11.79 -13.15 12.36
N GLU A 195 12.81 -12.51 12.92
CA GLU A 195 12.84 -12.08 14.32
C GLU A 195 11.89 -10.91 14.58
N THR A 196 11.79 -9.99 13.61
CA THR A 196 10.80 -8.91 13.63
C THR A 196 9.39 -9.49 13.65
N LEU A 197 9.09 -10.48 12.80
CA LEU A 197 7.79 -11.14 12.79
C LEU A 197 7.49 -11.93 14.07
N LYS A 198 8.48 -12.62 14.65
CA LYS A 198 8.35 -13.27 15.96
C LYS A 198 8.03 -12.24 17.06
N THR A 199 8.69 -11.08 17.03
CA THR A 199 8.44 -9.99 17.97
C THR A 199 7.02 -9.43 17.83
N MET A 200 6.56 -9.23 16.59
CA MET A 200 5.18 -8.83 16.31
C MET A 200 4.20 -9.89 16.82
N MET A 201 4.45 -11.17 16.53
CA MET A 201 3.61 -12.29 16.99
C MET A 201 3.52 -12.32 18.50
N LYS A 202 4.65 -12.19 19.21
CA LYS A 202 4.70 -12.16 20.67
C LYS A 202 3.83 -11.03 21.23
N LYS A 203 3.93 -9.82 20.67
CA LYS A 203 3.07 -8.69 21.08
C LYS A 203 1.58 -8.99 20.88
N ILE A 204 1.21 -9.60 19.76
CA ILE A 204 -0.18 -10.02 19.50
C ILE A 204 -0.63 -11.05 20.52
N THR A 205 0.14 -12.11 20.74
CA THR A 205 -0.24 -13.19 21.67
C THR A 205 -0.25 -12.73 23.13
N ASP A 206 0.64 -11.82 23.52
CA ASP A 206 0.71 -11.29 24.88
C ASP A 206 -0.50 -10.40 25.18
N GLN A 207 -0.95 -9.60 24.21
CA GLN A 207 -2.06 -8.66 24.38
C GLN A 207 -3.42 -9.33 24.14
N CYS A 208 -3.56 -10.12 23.08
CA CYS A 208 -4.83 -10.70 22.66
C CYS A 208 -5.11 -12.09 23.24
N LYS A 209 -4.11 -12.71 23.88
CA LYS A 209 -4.22 -14.03 24.53
C LYS A 209 -4.80 -15.06 23.56
N THR A 210 -6.04 -15.48 23.80
CA THR A 210 -6.73 -16.53 23.02
C THR A 210 -7.59 -15.99 21.88
N SER A 211 -7.66 -14.66 21.72
CA SER A 211 -8.44 -14.00 20.68
C SER A 211 -7.62 -13.74 19.42
N PRO A 212 -8.26 -13.69 18.24
CA PRO A 212 -7.61 -13.22 17.02
C PRO A 212 -7.10 -11.80 17.19
N GLY A 213 -6.07 -11.43 16.45
CA GLY A 213 -5.54 -10.07 16.48
C GLY A 213 -4.63 -9.78 15.30
N TYR A 214 -4.25 -8.53 15.17
CA TYR A 214 -3.29 -8.10 14.16
C TYR A 214 -2.38 -7.01 14.68
N MET A 215 -1.27 -6.80 13.99
CA MET A 215 -0.35 -5.71 14.23
C MET A 215 0.18 -5.22 12.88
N THR A 216 0.16 -3.92 12.70
CA THR A 216 0.61 -3.26 11.47
C THR A 216 1.85 -2.44 11.76
N VAL A 217 2.86 -2.53 10.90
CA VAL A 217 4.08 -1.71 10.98
C VAL A 217 4.19 -0.84 9.74
N GLY A 218 4.73 0.36 9.93
CA GLY A 218 5.19 1.18 8.81
C GLY A 218 6.52 0.61 8.30
N LYS A 219 6.70 0.61 6.98
CA LYS A 219 7.80 -0.07 6.26
C LYS A 219 7.67 -1.60 6.31
N GLY A 220 8.75 -2.30 5.94
CA GLY A 220 8.79 -3.77 5.92
C GLY A 220 8.47 -4.39 4.57
N THR A 221 8.41 -3.58 3.51
CA THR A 221 8.41 -4.06 2.12
C THR A 221 9.62 -3.48 1.40
N PHE A 222 9.85 -3.92 0.17
CA PHE A 222 10.71 -3.19 -0.75
C PHE A 222 10.20 -1.74 -0.90
N GLY A 223 11.12 -0.78 -1.01
CA GLY A 223 10.80 0.65 -1.05
C GLY A 223 10.59 1.28 0.32
N SER A 224 10.17 2.54 0.33
CA SER A 224 10.06 3.35 1.56
C SER A 224 8.63 3.53 2.07
N ASN A 225 7.62 3.18 1.26
CA ASN A 225 6.21 3.49 1.53
C ASN A 225 5.37 2.27 1.91
N GLY A 226 6.00 1.11 2.08
CA GLY A 226 5.32 -0.12 2.47
C GLY A 226 4.64 -0.05 3.83
N ARG A 227 3.62 -0.88 4.01
CA ARG A 227 3.07 -1.26 5.32
C ARG A 227 2.91 -2.77 5.35
N VAL A 228 3.26 -3.41 6.46
CA VAL A 228 3.07 -4.84 6.63
C VAL A 228 2.15 -5.11 7.80
N THR A 229 1.18 -5.99 7.58
CA THR A 229 0.23 -6.44 8.59
C THR A 229 0.46 -7.92 8.87
N LEU A 230 0.71 -8.25 10.14
CA LEU A 230 0.69 -9.63 10.65
C LEU A 230 -0.64 -9.85 11.36
N SER A 231 -1.37 -10.90 11.01
CA SER A 231 -2.64 -11.25 11.65
C SER A 231 -2.69 -12.70 12.09
N THR A 232 -3.37 -12.95 13.20
CA THR A 232 -3.73 -14.27 13.71
C THR A 232 -5.23 -14.47 13.63
N SER A 233 -5.64 -15.68 13.25
CA SER A 233 -7.02 -16.13 13.30
C SER A 233 -7.11 -17.59 13.69
N LEU A 234 -8.30 -18.09 14.02
CA LEU A 234 -8.50 -19.49 14.35
C LEU A 234 -8.26 -20.34 13.09
N ASN A 235 -7.38 -21.34 13.19
CA ASN A 235 -7.29 -22.37 12.19
C ASN A 235 -8.53 -23.28 12.29
N ARG A 236 -9.42 -23.20 11.29
CA ARG A 236 -10.67 -23.98 11.28
C ARG A 236 -10.45 -25.47 11.00
N ASN A 237 -9.26 -25.87 10.57
CA ASN A 237 -8.89 -27.25 10.32
C ASN A 237 -8.38 -27.97 11.58
N GLN A 238 -8.62 -27.42 12.78
CA GLN A 238 -8.44 -28.12 14.05
C GLN A 238 -9.25 -29.42 14.04
N ARG A 239 -8.57 -30.55 13.79
CA ARG A 239 -9.06 -31.88 14.14
C ARG A 239 -8.92 -32.08 15.64
#